data_AF-A0A7S4VT13-F1
#
_entry.id   AF-A0A7S4VT13-F1
#
_cell.length_a   1.000
_cell.length_b   1.000
_cell.length_c   1.000
_cell.angle_alpha   90.00
_cell.angle_beta   90.00
_cell.angle_gamma   90.00
#
_symmetry.space_group_name_H-M   'P 1'
#
loop_
_entity.id
_entity.type
_entity.pdbx_description
1 polymer ?
#
loop_
_entity_poly.entity_id
_entity_poly.type
_entity_poly.pdbx_seq_one_letter_code
_entity_poly.pdbx_strand_id
1 'polypeptide(L)'
;PNHYFGFAIGMMVMGGALASGGFDQGSFNPAVTLGVNVANYANGQRAASPCAGAWLLFLLAPLAGGALAAAVFRGTRGSEYAAAEQAAAAPAAQPDTKRRDVDAAGKTEV
;
A
#
# COMPACT_ATOMS: atom_id res chain seq x y z
N PRO A 1 2.14 9.52 19.04
CA PRO A 1 1.58 9.06 17.75
C PRO A 1 2.71 8.76 16.73
N ASN A 2 2.50 7.75 15.88
CA ASN A 2 3.52 7.20 14.98
C ASN A 2 3.40 7.82 13.58
N HIS A 3 4.24 8.81 13.27
CA HIS A 3 4.18 9.61 12.02
C HIS A 3 5.28 9.29 11.00
N TYR A 4 5.89 8.10 11.05
CA TYR A 4 7.01 7.73 10.18
C TYR A 4 6.60 7.01 8.88
N PHE A 5 5.34 6.58 8.74
CA PHE A 5 4.90 5.79 7.59
C PHE A 5 5.05 6.53 6.25
N GLY A 6 4.66 7.81 6.20
CA GLY A 6 4.81 8.62 4.99
C GLY A 6 6.27 8.78 4.56
N PHE A 7 7.16 9.03 5.54
CA PHE A 7 8.60 9.12 5.29
C PHE A 7 9.17 7.78 4.79
N ALA A 8 8.80 6.65 5.41
CA ALA A 8 9.26 5.33 5.01
C ALA A 8 8.84 4.98 3.56
N ILE A 9 7.58 5.25 3.20
CA ILE A 9 7.08 5.04 1.83
C ILE A 9 7.83 5.95 0.85
N GLY A 10 8.02 7.23 1.20
CA GLY A 10 8.75 8.18 0.36
C GLY A 10 10.19 7.75 0.08
N MET A 11 10.92 7.30 1.11
CA MET A 11 12.29 6.80 0.96
C MET A 11 12.36 5.55 0.09
N MET A 12 11.37 4.64 0.20
CA MET A 12 11.29 3.45 -0.66
C MET A 12 11.12 3.82 -2.14
N VAL A 13 10.17 4.73 -2.45
CA VAL A 13 9.94 5.18 -3.82
C VAL A 13 11.15 5.94 -4.37
N MET A 14 11.80 6.77 -3.54
CA MET A 14 13.01 7.49 -3.92
C MET A 14 14.16 6.54 -4.23
N GLY A 15 14.36 5.49 -3.43
CA GLY A 15 15.33 4.43 -3.73
C GLY A 15 15.06 3.76 -5.09
N GLY A 16 13.79 3.45 -5.37
CA GLY A 16 13.37 2.93 -6.67
C GLY A 16 13.67 3.90 -7.82
N ALA A 17 13.29 5.17 -7.67
CA ALA A 17 13.51 6.20 -8.69
C ALA A 17 14.99 6.45 -8.97
N LEU A 18 15.86 6.39 -7.96
CA LEU A 18 17.31 6.51 -8.17
C LEU A 18 17.90 5.28 -8.86
N ALA A 19 17.36 4.09 -8.60
CA ALA A 19 17.82 2.84 -9.21
C ALA A 19 17.37 2.69 -10.67
N SER A 20 16.12 3.01 -11.00
CA SER A 20 15.52 2.76 -12.33
C SER A 20 15.13 4.02 -13.10
N GLY A 21 15.22 5.21 -12.51
CA GLY A 21 14.69 6.44 -13.11
C GLY A 21 15.35 6.85 -14.42
N GLY A 22 16.57 6.40 -14.70
CA GLY A 22 17.19 6.58 -16.01
C GLY A 22 16.47 5.81 -17.14
N PHE A 23 15.70 4.77 -16.80
CA PHE A 23 14.98 3.94 -17.75
C PHE A 23 13.49 4.31 -17.84
N ASP A 24 12.80 4.38 -16.71
CA ASP A 24 11.34 4.55 -16.66
C ASP A 24 10.87 5.91 -16.09
N GLN A 25 11.83 6.78 -15.73
CA GLN A 25 11.58 8.08 -15.08
C GLN A 25 10.78 7.99 -13.77
N GLY A 26 10.78 6.84 -13.10
CA GLY A 26 10.04 6.60 -11.85
C GLY A 26 8.53 6.39 -12.07
N SER A 27 8.13 5.90 -13.24
CA SER A 27 6.72 5.64 -13.58
C SER A 27 6.17 4.36 -12.93
N PHE A 28 6.12 4.31 -11.60
CA PHE A 28 5.62 3.17 -10.83
C PHE A 28 4.10 3.16 -10.62
N ASN A 29 3.38 4.11 -11.22
CA ASN A 29 1.93 4.27 -11.07
C ASN A 29 1.27 4.59 -12.42
N PRO A 30 0.30 3.79 -12.89
CA PRO A 30 -0.38 4.03 -14.16
C PRO A 30 -1.07 5.40 -14.24
N ALA A 31 -1.59 5.92 -13.12
CA ALA A 31 -2.21 7.25 -13.06
C ALA A 31 -1.19 8.37 -13.26
N VAL A 32 0.05 8.19 -12.77
CA VAL A 32 1.15 9.14 -12.98
C VAL A 32 1.55 9.14 -14.45
N THR A 33 1.71 7.95 -15.06
CA THR A 33 1.98 7.81 -16.49
C THR A 33 0.93 8.52 -17.34
N LEU A 34 -0.35 8.29 -17.02
CA LEU A 34 -1.46 8.90 -17.74
C LEU A 34 -1.40 10.43 -17.63
N GLY A 35 -1.23 10.96 -16.42
CA GLY A 35 -1.16 12.41 -16.18
C GLY A 35 -0.02 13.09 -16.93
N VAL A 36 1.19 12.50 -16.88
CA VAL A 36 2.37 13.02 -17.60
C VAL A 36 2.15 12.98 -19.10
N ASN A 37 1.60 11.89 -19.64
CA ASN A 37 1.33 11.79 -21.07
C ASN A 37 0.27 12.80 -21.51
N VAL A 38 -0.84 12.95 -20.79
CA VAL A 38 -1.87 13.94 -21.10
C VAL A 38 -1.30 15.36 -21.05
N ALA A 39 -0.47 15.67 -20.04
CA ALA A 39 0.21 16.97 -19.96
C ALA A 39 1.18 17.19 -21.13
N ASN A 40 1.89 16.17 -21.58
CA ASN A 40 2.75 16.23 -22.78
C ASN A 40 1.95 16.43 -24.08
N TYR A 41 0.72 15.88 -24.17
CA TYR A 41 -0.18 16.15 -25.29
C TYR A 41 -0.75 17.58 -25.27
N ALA A 42 -1.00 18.14 -24.09
CA ALA A 42 -1.52 19.50 -23.93
C ALA A 42 -0.44 20.58 -24.11
N ASN A 43 0.85 20.23 -23.98
CA ASN A 43 1.96 21.15 -24.18
C ASN A 43 2.30 21.30 -25.68
N GLY A 44 2.33 22.55 -26.18
CA GLY A 44 2.66 22.86 -27.57
C GLY A 44 4.11 22.55 -27.99
N GLN A 45 4.99 22.27 -27.03
CA GLN A 45 6.38 21.81 -27.24
C GLN A 45 6.49 20.31 -26.95
N ARG A 46 5.68 19.51 -27.61
CA ARG A 46 5.60 18.06 -27.37
C ARG A 46 6.97 17.41 -27.65
N ALA A 47 7.56 16.80 -26.63
CA ALA A 47 8.88 16.18 -26.75
C ALA A 47 8.85 14.92 -27.63
N ALA A 48 7.80 14.10 -27.49
CA ALA A 48 7.60 12.90 -28.29
C ALA A 48 6.13 12.41 -28.23
N SER A 49 5.74 11.62 -29.24
CA SER A 49 4.48 10.88 -29.23
C SER A 49 4.71 9.41 -28.87
N PRO A 50 4.36 8.95 -27.64
CA PRO A 50 4.51 7.56 -27.30
C PRO A 50 3.59 6.69 -28.16
N CYS A 51 4.13 5.58 -28.68
CA CYS A 51 3.34 4.62 -29.44
C CYS A 51 2.38 3.83 -28.53
N ALA A 52 1.36 3.21 -29.11
CA ALA A 52 0.37 2.42 -28.35
C ALA A 52 1.02 1.29 -27.52
N GLY A 53 2.12 0.69 -28.00
CA GLY A 53 2.89 -0.32 -27.27
C GLY A 53 3.52 0.23 -25.99
N ALA A 54 4.08 1.44 -26.02
CA ALA A 54 4.65 2.10 -24.85
C ALA A 54 3.57 2.43 -23.81
N TRP A 55 2.39 2.87 -24.26
CA TRP A 55 1.24 3.09 -23.37
C TRP A 55 0.83 1.81 -22.64
N LEU A 56 0.65 0.71 -23.37
CA LEU A 56 0.30 -0.59 -22.80
C LEU A 56 1.35 -1.06 -21.80
N LEU A 57 2.64 -0.94 -22.15
CA LEU A 57 3.74 -1.35 -21.28
C LEU A 57 3.73 -0.56 -19.97
N PHE A 58 3.67 0.77 -20.02
CA PHE A 58 3.74 1.61 -18.83
C PHE A 58 2.44 1.62 -17.99
N LEU A 59 1.29 1.24 -18.56
CA LEU A 59 0.06 1.05 -17.80
C LEU A 59 0.00 -0.33 -17.12
N LEU A 60 0.45 -1.39 -17.81
CA LEU A 60 0.34 -2.77 -17.31
C LEU A 60 1.51 -3.19 -16.44
N ALA A 61 2.73 -2.73 -16.74
CA ALA A 61 3.92 -3.13 -15.97
C ALA A 61 3.85 -2.73 -14.49
N PRO A 62 3.38 -1.52 -14.10
CA PRO A 62 3.22 -1.17 -12.69
C PRO A 62 2.16 -2.02 -11.97
N LEU A 63 1.08 -2.40 -12.67
CA LEU A 63 0.05 -3.27 -12.11
C LEU A 63 0.60 -4.67 -11.85
N ALA A 64 1.32 -5.24 -12.83
CA ALA A 64 1.98 -6.53 -12.70
C ALA A 64 3.04 -6.52 -11.60
N GLY A 65 3.87 -5.47 -11.54
CA GLY A 65 4.87 -5.27 -10.51
C GLY A 65 4.28 -5.15 -9.10
N GLY A 66 3.19 -4.39 -8.95
CA GLY A 66 2.47 -4.27 -7.68
C GLY A 66 1.85 -5.59 -7.21
N ALA A 67 1.25 -6.36 -8.13
CA ALA A 67 0.71 -7.68 -7.83
C ALA A 67 1.83 -8.66 -7.42
N LEU A 68 2.97 -8.65 -8.12
CA LEU A 68 4.13 -9.47 -7.78
C LEU A 68 4.71 -9.08 -6.41
N ALA A 69 4.85 -7.78 -6.13
CA ALA A 69 5.34 -7.29 -4.84
C ALA A 69 4.42 -7.74 -3.70
N ALA A 70 3.10 -7.67 -3.87
CA ALA A 70 2.13 -8.15 -2.90
C ALA A 70 2.25 -9.67 -2.67
N ALA A 71 2.45 -10.45 -3.74
CA ALA A 71 2.66 -11.90 -3.63
C ALA A 71 3.94 -12.25 -2.88
N VAL A 72 5.06 -11.57 -3.18
CA VAL A 72 6.34 -11.75 -2.48
C VAL A 72 6.22 -11.35 -1.00
N PHE A 73 5.56 -10.21 -0.72
CA PHE A 73 5.31 -9.79 0.64
C PHE A 73 4.49 -10.83 1.42
N ARG A 74 3.41 -11.35 0.81
CA ARG A 74 2.60 -12.41 1.42
C ARG A 74 3.40 -13.70 1.65
N GLY A 75 4.27 -14.09 0.71
CA GLY A 75 5.11 -15.27 0.85
C GLY A 75 6.16 -15.13 1.97
N THR A 76 6.75 -13.94 2.12
CA THR A 76 7.79 -13.67 3.13
C THR A 76 7.24 -13.30 4.50
N ARG A 77 5.99 -12.85 4.58
CA ARG A 77 5.30 -12.44 5.83
C ARG A 77 4.03 -13.24 6.10
N GLY A 78 3.94 -14.47 5.58
CA GLY A 78 2.74 -15.30 5.68
C GLY A 78 2.23 -15.56 7.11
N SER A 79 3.12 -15.57 8.11
CA SER A 79 2.75 -15.72 9.52
C SER A 79 1.96 -14.53 10.08
N GLU A 80 2.21 -13.31 9.59
CA GLU A 80 1.45 -12.10 9.98
C GLU A 80 0.04 -12.14 9.38
N TYR A 81 -0.13 -12.73 8.18
CA TYR A 81 -1.43 -12.92 7.55
C TYR A 81 -2.27 -14.02 8.23
N ALA A 82 -1.65 -15.13 8.66
CA ALA A 82 -2.35 -16.17 9.42
C ALA A 82 -2.85 -15.64 10.78
N ALA A 83 -2.03 -14.83 11.46
CA ALA A 83 -2.42 -14.17 12.70
C ALA A 83 -3.49 -13.10 12.49
N ALA A 84 -3.41 -12.31 11.40
CA ALA A 84 -4.44 -11.33 11.04
C ALA A 84 -5.76 -11.99 10.65
N GLU A 85 -5.71 -13.11 9.94
CA GLU A 85 -6.90 -13.89 9.55
C GLU A 85 -7.51 -14.61 10.76
N GLN A 86 -6.69 -15.11 11.69
CA GLN A 86 -7.18 -15.65 12.98
C GLN A 86 -7.72 -14.56 13.90
N ALA A 87 -7.16 -13.35 13.91
CA ALA A 87 -7.68 -12.21 14.65
C ALA A 87 -8.99 -11.68 14.03
N ALA A 88 -9.15 -11.75 12.71
CA ALA A 88 -10.38 -11.42 12.00
C ALA A 88 -11.46 -12.51 12.13
N ALA A 89 -11.06 -13.77 12.27
CA ALA A 89 -11.96 -14.92 12.47
C ALA A 89 -12.28 -15.20 13.94
N ALA A 90 -11.56 -14.58 14.88
CA ALA A 90 -11.90 -14.64 16.30
C ALA A 90 -13.27 -13.95 16.48
N PRO A 91 -14.29 -14.65 17.01
CA PRO A 91 -15.58 -14.02 17.29
C PRO A 91 -15.31 -12.84 18.21
N ALA A 92 -15.79 -11.66 17.81
CA ALA A 92 -15.65 -10.41 18.55
C ALA A 92 -15.86 -10.70 20.03
N ALA A 93 -14.78 -10.60 20.81
CA ALA A 93 -14.81 -10.95 22.21
C ALA A 93 -15.97 -10.18 22.85
N GLN A 94 -17.02 -10.90 23.20
CA GLN A 94 -18.16 -10.39 23.95
C GLN A 94 -17.55 -9.63 25.13
N PRO A 95 -17.83 -8.33 25.30
CA PRO A 95 -17.24 -7.57 26.40
C PRO A 95 -17.58 -8.32 27.68
N ASP A 96 -16.53 -8.71 28.43
CA ASP A 96 -16.61 -9.47 29.68
C ASP A 96 -17.39 -8.64 30.70
N THR A 97 -18.72 -8.76 30.63
CA THR A 97 -19.66 -8.12 31.54
C THR A 97 -19.67 -8.80 32.90
N LYS A 98 -18.95 -9.93 33.06
CA LYS A 98 -18.90 -10.77 34.26
C LYS A 98 -17.84 -10.34 35.28
N ARG A 99 -16.95 -9.40 34.91
CA ARG A 99 -16.01 -8.78 35.85
C ARG A 99 -16.58 -7.53 36.54
N ARG A 100 -17.59 -6.87 35.95
CA ARG A 100 -18.11 -5.58 36.48
C ARG A 100 -19.11 -5.75 37.62
N ASP A 101 -19.83 -6.85 37.61
CA ASP A 101 -20.82 -7.30 38.58
C ASP A 101 -20.19 -7.89 39.86
N VAL A 102 -19.03 -8.54 39.76
CA VAL A 102 -18.28 -9.01 40.95
C VAL A 102 -17.64 -7.84 41.71
N ASP A 103 -17.12 -6.83 41.00
CA ASP A 103 -16.52 -5.64 41.59
C ASP A 103 -17.56 -4.68 42.21
N ALA A 104 -18.82 -4.75 41.76
CA ALA A 104 -19.95 -4.01 42.31
C ALA A 104 -20.57 -4.69 43.54
N ALA A 105 -20.58 -6.03 43.59
CA ALA A 105 -21.12 -6.80 44.72
C ALA A 105 -20.15 -6.84 45.92
N GLY A 106 -18.84 -6.65 45.72
CA GLY A 106 -17.83 -6.73 46.78
C GLY A 106 -17.54 -5.45 47.57
N LYS A 107 -18.27 -4.34 47.35
CA LYS A 107 -17.97 -3.02 47.94
C LYS A 107 -18.99 -2.50 48.94
N THR A 108 -19.88 -3.35 49.48
CA THR A 108 -20.93 -2.94 50.44
C THR A 108 -20.84 -3.64 51.80
N GLU A 109 -19.65 -4.01 52.26
CA GLU A 109 -19.43 -4.43 53.65
C GLU A 109 -18.13 -3.82 54.19
N VAL A 110 -18.20 -2.59 54.72
CA VAL A 110 -17.60 -2.10 56.00
C VAL A 110 -18.00 -0.65 56.25
#